data_AF-A0A0C1RAE4-F1
#
_entry.id   AF-A0A0C1RAE4-F1
#
_cell.length_a   1.000
_cell.length_b   1.000
_cell.length_c   1.000
_cell.angle_alpha   90.00
_cell.angle_beta   90.00
_cell.angle_gamma   90.00
#
_symmetry.space_group_name_H-M   'P 1'
#
loop_
_entity.id
_entity.type
_entity.pdbx_description
1 polymer ?
#
loop_
_entity_poly.entity_id
_entity_poly.type
_entity_poly.pdbx_seq_one_letter_code
_entity_poly.pdbx_strand_id
1 'polypeptide(L)' 'MPRKQQRRIVLDAKHEPFAEQILEQTGIANCSQLFTILLINYGDRLVENLKGSRGKNNVCS' A
#
# COMPACT_ATOMS: atom_id res chain seq x y z
N MET A 1 -3.83 -29.33 -0.54
CA MET A 1 -4.19 -27.91 -0.37
C MET A 1 -3.91 -27.19 -1.68
N PRO A 2 -4.86 -26.44 -2.28
CA PRO A 2 -4.58 -25.71 -3.50
C PRO A 2 -3.52 -24.65 -3.21
N ARG A 3 -2.44 -24.61 -4.02
CA ARG A 3 -1.45 -23.54 -3.94
C ARG A 3 -2.17 -22.24 -4.25
N LYS A 4 -2.28 -21.33 -3.27
CA LYS A 4 -2.86 -20.01 -3.51
C LYS A 4 -2.07 -19.34 -4.65
N GLN A 5 -2.76 -18.86 -5.67
CA GLN A 5 -2.12 -18.12 -6.76
C GLN A 5 -1.42 -16.89 -6.18
N GLN A 6 -0.13 -16.75 -6.45
CA GLN A 6 0.61 -15.55 -6.10
C GLN A 6 0.20 -14.42 -7.05
N ARG A 7 -0.14 -13.25 -6.49
CA ARG A 7 -0.42 -12.05 -7.29
C ARG A 7 0.88 -11.27 -7.45
N ARG A 8 1.26 -10.97 -8.70
CA ARG A 8 2.41 -10.11 -9.01
C ARG A 8 1.99 -8.65 -8.86
N ILE A 9 2.76 -7.88 -8.09
CA ILE A 9 2.62 -6.44 -7.94
C ILE A 9 3.87 -5.82 -8.55
N VAL A 10 3.69 -4.80 -9.39
CA VAL A 10 4.78 -4.08 -10.03
C VAL A 10 4.94 -2.74 -9.32
N LEU A 11 6.16 -2.48 -8.85
CA LEU A 11 6.54 -1.17 -8.31
C LEU A 11 6.98 -0.28 -9.47
N ASP A 12 6.46 0.94 -9.53
CA ASP A 12 6.89 1.94 -10.50
C ASP A 12 8.34 2.36 -10.18
N ALA A 13 9.19 2.45 -11.21
CA ALA A 13 10.64 2.63 -11.05
C ALA A 13 10.99 3.90 -10.26
N LYS A 14 10.17 4.95 -10.37
CA LYS A 14 10.36 6.20 -9.60
C LYS A 14 10.24 6.03 -8.07
N HIS A 15 9.59 4.96 -7.61
CA HIS A 15 9.38 4.68 -6.20
C HIS A 15 10.38 3.65 -5.65
N GLU A 16 11.16 3.01 -6.51
CA GLU A 16 12.16 2.02 -6.13
C GLU A 16 13.22 2.57 -5.15
N PRO A 17 13.82 3.76 -5.36
CA PRO A 17 14.83 4.29 -4.42
C PRO A 17 14.28 4.51 -3.02
N PHE A 18 13.01 4.93 -2.92
CA PHE A 18 12.36 5.12 -1.63
C PHE A 18 12.01 3.79 -0.96
N ALA A 19 11.59 2.80 -1.74
CA ALA A 19 11.37 1.46 -1.21
C ALA A 19 12.67 0.86 -0.67
N GLU A 20 13.78 0.95 -1.40
CA GLU A 20 15.11 0.50 -0.97
C GLU A 20 15.53 1.17 0.34
N GLN A 21 15.40 2.50 0.43
CA GLN A 21 15.70 3.25 1.65
C GLN A 21 14.90 2.74 2.86
N ILE A 22 13.61 2.41 2.66
CA ILE A 22 12.78 1.84 3.73
C ILE A 22 13.30 0.45 4.13
N LEU A 23 13.63 -0.41 3.15
CA LEU A 23 14.14 -1.75 3.45
C LEU A 23 15.43 -1.68 4.28
N GLU A 24 16.37 -0.79 3.90
CA GLU A 24 17.63 -0.57 4.62
C GLU A 24 17.41 -0.10 6.06
N GLN A 25 16.51 0.87 6.28
CA GLN A 25 16.27 1.45 7.61
C GLN A 25 15.47 0.54 8.54
N THR A 26 14.64 -0.34 7.99
CA THR A 26 13.71 -1.18 8.78
C THR A 26 14.18 -2.64 8.91
N GLY A 27 15.13 -3.07 8.09
CA GLY A 27 15.56 -4.47 8.02
C GLY A 27 14.54 -5.40 7.35
N ILE A 28 13.55 -4.85 6.63
CA ILE A 28 12.59 -5.66 5.87
C ILE A 28 13.32 -6.31 4.69
N ALA A 29 13.09 -7.61 4.48
CA ALA A 29 13.89 -8.39 3.54
C ALA A 29 13.59 -8.11 2.05
N ASN A 30 12.38 -7.71 1.69
CA ASN A 30 11.99 -7.42 0.31
C ASN A 30 10.68 -6.62 0.20
N CYS A 31 10.41 -6.11 -1.01
CA CYS A 31 9.21 -5.33 -1.34
C CYS A 31 7.89 -6.08 -1.10
N SER A 32 7.84 -7.41 -1.24
CA SER A 32 6.61 -8.17 -0.98
C SER A 32 6.24 -8.15 0.50
N GLN A 33 7.23 -8.28 1.37
CA GLN A 33 7.05 -8.18 2.81
C GLN A 33 6.69 -6.74 3.21
N LEU A 34 7.38 -5.74 2.64
CA LEU A 34 7.07 -4.33 2.84
C LEU A 34 5.61 -4.03 2.49
N PHE A 35 5.16 -4.44 1.30
CA PHE A 35 3.78 -4.24 0.87
C PHE A 35 2.77 -4.92 1.81
N THR A 36 3.07 -6.14 2.27
CA THR A 36 2.20 -6.85 3.22
C THR A 36 2.04 -6.07 4.52
N ILE A 37 3.14 -5.53 5.06
CA ILE A 37 3.13 -4.71 6.28
C ILE A 37 2.31 -3.44 6.07
N LEU A 38 2.52 -2.75 4.94
CA LEU A 38 1.76 -1.55 4.61
C LEU A 38 0.26 -1.84 4.48
N LEU A 39 -0.10 -2.93 3.82
CA LEU A 39 -1.50 -3.32 3.63
C LEU A 39 -2.19 -3.64 4.96
N ILE A 40 -1.52 -4.36 5.86
CA ILE A 40 -2.09 -4.71 7.17
C ILE A 40 -2.23 -3.48 8.07
N ASN A 41 -1.18 -2.63 8.12
CA ASN A 41 -1.15 -1.52 9.07
C ASN A 41 -1.93 -0.29 8.60
N TYR A 42 -2.09 -0.10 7.29
CA TYR A 42 -2.68 1.11 6.71
C TYR A 42 -3.87 0.84 5.78
N GLY A 43 -4.22 -0.42 5.51
CA GLY A 43 -5.31 -0.77 4.60
C GLY A 43 -6.66 -0.17 5.01
N ASP A 44 -7.03 -0.27 6.28
CA ASP A 44 -8.30 0.26 6.79
C ASP A 44 -8.35 1.80 6.68
N ARG A 45 -7.28 2.48 7.10
CA ARG A 45 -7.14 3.94 6.96
C ARG A 45 -7.21 4.39 5.51
N LEU A 46 -6.61 3.63 4.59
CA LEU A 46 -6.68 3.90 3.16
C LEU A 46 -8.12 3.82 2.66
N VAL A 47 -8.88 2.81 3.08
CA VAL A 47 -10.29 2.65 2.73
C VAL A 47 -11.13 3.81 3.25
N GLU A 48 -10.94 4.20 4.52
CA GLU A 48 -11.62 5.34 5.13
C GLU A 48 -11.36 6.65 4.37
N ASN A 49 -10.10 6.95 4.08
CA ASN A 49 -9.71 8.18 3.40
C ASN A 49 -10.24 8.25 1.96
N LEU A 50 -10.22 7.12 1.24
CA LEU A 50 -10.68 7.05 -0.15
C LEU A 50 -12.20 7.01 -0.27
N LYS A 51 -12.90 6.33 0.64
CA LYS A 51 -14.37 6.31 0.65
C LYS A 51 -14.96 7.60 1.23
N GLY A 52 -14.32 8.20 2.22
CA GLY A 52 -14.70 9.50 2.80
C GLY A 52 -14.52 10.68 1.82
N SER A 53 -13.65 10.54 0.82
CA SER A 53 -13.44 11.56 -0.21
C SER A 53 -14.47 11.54 -1.34
N ARG A 54 -15.36 10.54 -1.41
CA ARG A 54 -16.41 10.43 -2.45
C ARG A 54 -17.73 11.14 -2.11
N GLY A 55 -17.80 11.93 -1.02
CA GLY A 55 -19.06 12.42 -0.46
C GLY A 55 -19.12 13.91 -0.08
N LYS A 56 -18.25 14.79 -0.59
CA LYS A 56 -18.37 16.24 -0.35
C LYS A 56 -18.33 17.05 -1.64
N ASN A 57 -19.34 16.83 -2.49
CA ASN A 57 -19.75 17.80 -3.51
C ASN A 57 -21.28 17.84 -3.50
N ASN A 58 -21.86 18.66 -2.61
CA ASN A 58 -22.91 19.57 -3.02
C ASN A 58 -23.00 20.75 -2.06
N VAL A 59 -22.93 21.91 -2.69
CA VAL A 59 -23.07 23.27 -2.19
C VAL A 59 -24.40 23.43 -1.46
N CYS A 60 -24.36 23.99 -0.26
CA CYS A 60 -25.47 24.76 0.31
C CYS A 60 -24.93 25.70 1.39
N SER A 61 -24.67 26.93 1.01
CA SER A 61 -24.82 28.16 1.79
C SER A 61 -24.82 29.33 0.82
#